data_AF-A0A3M6VKX3-F1
#
_entry.id   AF-A0A3M6VKX3-F1
#
_cell.length_a   1.000
_cell.length_b   1.000
_cell.length_c   1.000
_cell.angle_alpha   90.00
_cell.angle_beta   90.00
_cell.angle_gamma   90.00
#
_symmetry.space_group_name_H-M   'P 1'
#
loop_
_entity.id
_entity.type
_entity.pdbx_description
1 polymer ?
#
loop_
_entity_poly.entity_id
_entity_poly.type
_entity_poly.pdbx_seq_one_letter_code
_entity_poly.pdbx_strand_id
1 'polypeptide(L)'
;MLSKHGSHVLAAFATEKYWKLLDMTGMAPHLLQKIGDDISPSPRQAGSRSLFQLRPSWLECSFVTILNTQYWGKNVTNSLDRMYFDFVGVLSNVGKICRRRKRKLGKQAPEMTGYRWVKMIDSSSLHELVIRLSEYSQPAVFQSLEAGNILMITKLQWKMLPDAGSGDERIQYATMSEFSVLRVNEAVMPFHSIDECNLNIYFANDIRKDAVYVSREVTGESKLTAKLEKKYHPRNRLPTDVDEFKQAFGLKVCSFSDLEALLLQMEAYEYQHVGFVGQVSAISNDNDSRNGGPSVLLELNESKNIDQTLTVAVTINELYQKPAIKGSVKRVAPPESLRLLRLLPAEVVDDMYVKANEDRPAWSMRSANPGLSLSFIEAYLINSKRDYFFSLQLYRDGIGCVTWKVDAILAMP
;
A
#
# COMPACT_ATOMS: atom_id res chain seq x y z
N MET A 1 -36.50 11.20 -28.25
CA MET A 1 -36.15 12.36 -29.11
C MET A 1 -34.91 13.03 -28.54
N LEU A 2 -34.06 13.56 -29.42
CA LEU A 2 -32.63 13.85 -29.26
C LEU A 2 -32.26 15.07 -28.38
N SER A 3 -31.15 14.89 -27.65
CA SER A 3 -29.98 15.76 -27.36
C SER A 3 -30.07 17.28 -27.07
N LYS A 4 -29.35 17.70 -26.01
CA LYS A 4 -28.14 18.59 -25.98
C LYS A 4 -27.80 18.96 -24.50
N HIS A 5 -26.73 18.42 -23.89
CA HIS A 5 -25.43 19.07 -23.58
C HIS A 5 -25.55 20.47 -22.91
N GLY A 6 -24.94 20.78 -21.75
CA GLY A 6 -23.96 20.05 -20.94
C GLY A 6 -23.58 20.77 -19.63
N SER A 7 -22.67 20.11 -18.91
CA SER A 7 -21.77 20.61 -17.85
C SER A 7 -22.33 21.46 -16.70
N HIS A 8 -22.64 20.82 -15.56
CA HIS A 8 -22.27 21.30 -14.22
C HIS A 8 -22.21 20.09 -13.28
N VAL A 9 -20.99 19.68 -12.93
CA VAL A 9 -20.69 18.45 -12.20
C VAL A 9 -19.92 18.81 -10.92
N LEU A 10 -20.44 18.29 -9.80
CA LEU A 10 -19.78 17.96 -8.52
C LEU A 10 -19.38 19.09 -7.57
N ALA A 11 -20.33 19.49 -6.71
CA ALA A 11 -20.03 19.87 -5.33
C ALA A 11 -19.97 18.58 -4.47
N ALA A 12 -18.86 18.38 -3.75
CA ALA A 12 -18.62 17.22 -2.90
C ALA A 12 -19.61 17.19 -1.72
N PHE A 13 -20.40 16.11 -1.62
CA PHE A 13 -21.30 15.86 -0.50
C PHE A 13 -20.51 15.48 0.77
N ALA A 14 -20.12 16.49 1.55
CA ALA A 14 -20.05 16.36 3.00
C ALA A 14 -21.35 16.92 3.57
N THR A 15 -21.91 16.28 4.59
CA THR A 15 -23.15 16.73 5.22
C THR A 15 -23.03 18.19 5.66
N GLU A 16 -23.99 19.02 5.23
CA GLU A 16 -24.05 20.49 5.34
C GLU A 16 -23.71 21.04 6.74
N LYS A 17 -23.91 20.22 7.77
CA LYS A 17 -23.63 20.53 9.18
C LYS A 17 -22.13 20.73 9.47
N TYR A 18 -21.23 20.03 8.76
CA TYR A 18 -19.78 20.15 9.00
C TYR A 18 -19.16 21.34 8.26
N TRP A 19 -19.71 21.72 7.11
CA TRP A 19 -19.26 22.91 6.37
C TRP A 19 -19.53 24.20 7.12
N LYS A 20 -20.72 24.37 7.72
CA LYS A 20 -21.01 25.54 8.55
C LYS A 20 -20.08 25.67 9.74
N LEU A 21 -19.66 24.56 10.35
CA LEU A 21 -18.74 24.58 11.47
C LEU A 21 -17.35 25.06 11.04
N LEU A 22 -16.84 24.56 9.90
CA LEU A 22 -15.54 24.96 9.35
C LEU A 22 -15.51 26.41 8.83
N ASP A 23 -16.62 26.90 8.29
CA ASP A 23 -16.79 28.29 7.86
C ASP A 23 -16.84 29.23 9.07
N MET A 24 -17.58 28.84 10.12
CA MET A 24 -17.70 29.63 11.36
C MET A 24 -16.39 29.68 12.16
N THR A 25 -15.55 28.65 12.08
CA THR A 25 -14.24 28.61 12.74
C THR A 25 -13.11 29.23 11.91
N GLY A 26 -13.39 29.69 10.69
CA GLY A 26 -12.37 30.24 9.78
C GLY A 26 -11.35 29.21 9.29
N MET A 27 -11.66 27.91 9.43
CA MET A 27 -10.81 26.80 9.00
C MET A 27 -11.16 26.25 7.62
N ALA A 28 -12.24 26.74 7.01
CA ALA A 28 -12.55 26.45 5.62
C ALA A 28 -11.46 27.07 4.71
N PRO A 29 -10.75 26.28 3.87
CA PRO A 29 -9.87 26.84 2.86
C PRO A 29 -10.71 27.70 1.92
N HIS A 30 -10.33 28.95 1.68
CA HIS A 30 -10.98 29.88 0.73
C HIS A 30 -10.89 29.45 -0.76
N LEU A 31 -10.76 28.15 -1.03
CA LEU A 31 -10.43 27.62 -2.36
C LEU A 31 -11.55 27.69 -3.39
N LEU A 32 -12.74 28.22 -3.08
CA LEU A 32 -13.86 28.27 -4.04
C LEU A 32 -14.74 29.54 -3.93
N GLN A 33 -14.14 30.73 -3.82
CA GLN A 33 -14.86 31.97 -4.16
C GLN A 33 -14.19 32.70 -5.33
N LYS A 34 -14.96 32.82 -6.41
CA LYS A 34 -14.68 33.50 -7.70
C LYS A 34 -14.00 32.66 -8.79
N ILE A 35 -14.78 31.76 -9.39
CA ILE A 35 -14.81 31.64 -10.85
C ILE A 35 -16.28 31.71 -11.26
N GLY A 36 -16.74 32.92 -11.54
CA GLY A 36 -18.09 33.22 -12.00
C GLY A 36 -18.17 34.71 -12.35
N ASP A 37 -18.38 34.96 -13.63
CA ASP A 37 -18.79 36.21 -14.29
C ASP A 37 -17.70 37.21 -14.73
N ASP A 38 -17.30 37.00 -15.98
CA ASP A 38 -17.16 37.93 -17.09
C ASP A 38 -16.33 39.22 -17.00
N ILE A 39 -15.42 39.28 -17.98
CA ILE A 39 -14.62 40.43 -18.38
C ILE A 39 -15.52 41.46 -19.09
N SER A 40 -15.49 42.71 -18.63
CA SER A 40 -15.48 43.88 -19.51
C SER A 40 -14.82 45.10 -18.82
N PRO A 41 -14.08 45.95 -19.55
CA PRO A 41 -13.17 46.93 -18.97
C PRO A 41 -13.81 48.31 -18.79
N SER A 42 -13.61 48.95 -17.62
CA SER A 42 -13.85 50.39 -17.43
C SER A 42 -13.11 50.90 -16.18
N PRO A 43 -12.65 52.17 -16.14
CA PRO A 43 -11.41 52.55 -15.48
C PRO A 43 -11.60 53.10 -14.06
N ARG A 44 -10.50 53.00 -13.29
CA ARG A 44 -10.12 53.82 -12.13
C ARG A 44 -11.25 54.20 -11.16
N GLN A 45 -11.25 53.54 -10.01
CA GLN A 45 -11.35 54.25 -8.75
C GLN A 45 -10.42 53.61 -7.71
N ALA A 46 -9.65 54.49 -7.07
CA ALA A 46 -8.56 54.20 -6.17
C ALA A 46 -9.08 53.67 -4.83
N GLY A 47 -8.37 52.70 -4.26
CA GLY A 47 -8.57 52.27 -2.88
C GLY A 47 -8.13 50.83 -2.66
N SER A 48 -6.92 50.65 -2.14
CA SER A 48 -6.37 49.39 -1.63
C SER A 48 -6.04 48.29 -2.66
N ARG A 49 -5.01 48.54 -3.46
CA ARG A 49 -4.23 47.47 -4.12
C ARG A 49 -2.86 47.37 -3.46
N SER A 50 -2.73 46.50 -2.46
CA SER A 50 -1.49 45.80 -2.17
C SER A 50 -1.76 44.71 -1.12
N LEU A 51 -1.86 43.46 -1.57
CA LEU A 51 -1.58 42.24 -0.77
C LEU A 51 -1.84 40.97 -1.61
N PHE A 52 -2.60 41.06 -2.72
CA PHE A 52 -2.96 39.92 -3.57
C PHE A 52 -1.98 39.58 -4.71
N GLN A 53 -0.81 40.21 -4.79
CA GLN A 53 0.16 39.97 -5.88
C GLN A 53 1.53 39.43 -5.42
N LEU A 54 1.66 38.98 -4.17
CA LEU A 54 2.93 38.48 -3.63
C LEU A 54 2.77 37.18 -2.83
N ARG A 55 1.98 36.23 -3.33
CA ARG A 55 2.11 34.83 -2.86
C ARG A 55 2.61 33.97 -4.01
N PRO A 56 3.88 33.57 -3.98
CA PRO A 56 4.38 32.66 -4.98
C PRO A 56 3.81 31.27 -4.72
N SER A 57 3.39 30.60 -5.79
CA SER A 57 2.62 29.35 -5.84
C SER A 57 3.28 28.10 -5.22
N TRP A 58 4.42 28.25 -4.54
CA TRP A 58 5.15 27.16 -3.86
C TRP A 58 4.83 27.03 -2.35
N LEU A 59 4.00 27.94 -1.82
CA LEU A 59 3.54 27.99 -0.43
C LEU A 59 2.17 27.31 -0.19
N GLU A 60 1.56 26.68 -1.20
CA GLU A 60 0.37 25.82 -1.03
C GLU A 60 0.71 24.45 -0.41
N CYS A 61 1.57 24.42 0.60
CA CYS A 61 1.72 23.24 1.46
C CYS A 61 0.64 23.28 2.52
N SER A 62 -0.52 22.70 2.20
CA SER A 62 -1.53 22.43 3.23
C SER A 62 -1.15 21.16 3.97
N PHE A 63 -1.28 21.17 5.29
CA PHE A 63 -1.36 19.92 6.03
C PHE A 63 -2.61 19.18 5.55
N VAL A 64 -2.41 17.95 5.13
CA VAL A 64 -3.46 17.11 4.56
C VAL A 64 -3.76 16.00 5.55
N THR A 65 -5.04 15.81 5.84
CA THR A 65 -5.53 14.66 6.61
C THR A 65 -5.81 13.48 5.67
N ILE A 66 -5.86 12.26 6.22
CA ILE A 66 -6.23 11.07 5.44
C ILE A 66 -7.63 11.26 4.84
N LEU A 67 -8.55 11.89 5.57
CA LEU A 67 -9.87 12.25 5.07
C LEU A 67 -9.77 13.12 3.80
N ASN A 68 -8.90 14.14 3.76
CA ASN A 68 -8.70 14.97 2.56
C ASN A 68 -8.28 14.13 1.35
N THR A 69 -7.36 13.17 1.54
CA THR A 69 -6.90 12.29 0.45
C THR A 69 -7.99 11.39 -0.13
N GLN A 70 -9.04 11.10 0.65
CA GLN A 70 -10.17 10.30 0.16
C GLN A 70 -10.94 11.02 -0.94
N TYR A 71 -11.13 12.32 -0.77
CA TYR A 71 -11.90 13.17 -1.67
C TYR A 71 -11.13 13.62 -2.91
N TRP A 72 -9.81 13.41 -2.97
CA TRP A 72 -8.99 13.74 -4.14
C TRP A 72 -9.27 12.86 -5.37
N GLY A 73 -9.92 11.70 -5.18
CA GLY A 73 -9.98 10.62 -6.18
C GLY A 73 -10.90 10.81 -7.39
N LYS A 74 -11.71 11.87 -7.51
CA LYS A 74 -12.74 11.94 -8.57
C LYS A 74 -12.46 12.91 -9.72
N ASN A 75 -11.83 14.07 -9.48
CA ASN A 75 -11.73 15.13 -10.51
C ASN A 75 -10.35 15.81 -10.66
N VAL A 76 -9.33 15.42 -9.87
CA VAL A 76 -8.05 16.17 -9.77
C VAL A 76 -6.87 15.41 -10.41
N THR A 77 -7.16 14.38 -11.22
CA THR A 77 -6.21 13.33 -11.61
C THR A 77 -4.96 13.80 -12.35
N ASN A 78 -5.03 14.89 -13.13
CA ASN A 78 -3.89 15.35 -13.93
C ASN A 78 -2.98 16.36 -13.22
N SER A 79 -3.39 16.94 -12.09
CA SER A 79 -2.62 17.96 -11.35
C SER A 79 -2.05 17.46 -10.02
N LEU A 80 -2.60 16.38 -9.43
CA LEU A 80 -2.15 15.85 -8.13
C LEU A 80 -0.69 15.38 -8.12
N ASP A 81 -0.23 14.77 -9.22
CA ASP A 81 1.17 14.32 -9.36
C ASP A 81 2.18 15.47 -9.31
N ARG A 82 1.71 16.73 -9.47
CA ARG A 82 2.51 17.95 -9.44
C ARG A 82 2.35 18.74 -8.13
N MET A 83 1.44 18.33 -7.25
CA MET A 83 1.17 19.01 -5.99
C MET A 83 1.99 18.38 -4.86
N TYR A 84 2.48 19.27 -3.99
CA TYR A 84 3.14 18.88 -2.75
C TYR A 84 2.17 19.06 -1.59
N PHE A 85 2.18 18.11 -0.66
CA PHE A 85 1.45 18.25 0.59
C PHE A 85 2.29 17.85 1.79
N ASP A 86 1.90 18.36 2.96
CA ASP A 86 2.53 18.00 4.22
C ASP A 86 1.58 17.08 5.00
N PHE A 87 2.14 16.09 5.69
CA PHE A 87 1.37 15.10 6.43
C PHE A 87 1.96 14.88 7.81
N VAL A 88 1.10 14.79 8.81
CA VAL A 88 1.47 14.41 10.18
C VAL A 88 0.56 13.28 10.64
N GLY A 89 1.16 12.26 11.24
CA GLY A 89 0.42 11.10 11.71
C GLY A 89 1.29 10.13 12.48
N VAL A 90 0.71 8.98 12.80
CA VAL A 90 1.34 7.93 13.60
C VAL A 90 1.66 6.75 12.70
N LEU A 91 2.87 6.22 12.81
CA LEU A 91 3.28 5.02 12.08
C LEU A 91 2.55 3.79 12.64
N SER A 92 1.64 3.19 11.87
CA SER A 92 1.05 1.88 12.20
C SER A 92 1.91 0.74 11.68
N ASN A 93 2.38 0.92 10.45
CA ASN A 93 3.22 0.11 9.57
C ASN A 93 4.65 0.61 9.37
N VAL A 94 5.66 -0.18 9.71
CA VAL A 94 7.04 0.03 9.24
C VAL A 94 7.51 -1.23 8.50
N GLY A 95 7.63 -1.13 7.19
CA GLY A 95 8.14 -2.20 6.34
C GLY A 95 9.67 -2.26 6.28
N LYS A 96 10.17 -3.39 5.76
CA LYS A 96 11.61 -3.65 5.58
C LYS A 96 12.30 -2.57 4.76
N ILE A 97 13.59 -2.37 5.02
CA ILE A 97 14.44 -1.54 4.17
C ILE A 97 14.77 -2.32 2.90
N CYS A 98 14.27 -1.83 1.77
CA CYS A 98 14.65 -2.28 0.44
C CYS A 98 15.73 -1.36 -0.10
N ARG A 99 16.71 -1.91 -0.83
CA ARG A 99 17.67 -1.10 -1.57
C ARG A 99 17.33 -1.18 -3.05
N ARG A 100 17.54 -0.08 -3.77
CA ARG A 100 17.43 -0.02 -5.22
C ARG A 100 18.62 0.75 -5.77
N ARG A 101 19.10 0.30 -6.92
CA ARG A 101 20.08 1.00 -7.72
C ARG A 101 19.39 2.03 -8.63
N LYS A 102 19.79 3.31 -8.56
CA LYS A 102 19.40 4.34 -9.53
C LYS A 102 20.55 4.54 -10.53
N ARG A 103 20.43 3.96 -11.72
CA ARG A 103 21.35 4.26 -12.83
C ARG A 103 20.96 5.62 -13.40
N LYS A 104 21.74 6.68 -13.12
CA LYS A 104 21.64 7.95 -13.82
C LYS A 104 22.44 7.84 -15.11
N LEU A 105 21.81 8.12 -16.26
CA LEU A 105 22.50 8.22 -17.54
C LEU A 105 23.70 9.17 -17.38
N GLY A 106 24.93 8.70 -17.64
CA GLY A 106 26.15 9.52 -17.58
C GLY A 106 26.94 9.53 -16.27
N LYS A 107 26.55 8.81 -15.20
CA LYS A 107 27.41 8.59 -14.02
C LYS A 107 28.10 7.22 -14.09
N GLN A 108 29.41 7.18 -13.83
CA GLN A 108 30.22 5.95 -13.84
C GLN A 108 29.88 4.98 -12.70
N ALA A 109 29.43 5.49 -11.55
CA ALA A 109 29.05 4.68 -10.40
C ALA A 109 27.53 4.76 -10.15
N PRO A 110 26.85 3.61 -10.02
CA PRO A 110 25.44 3.59 -9.70
C PRO A 110 25.18 4.04 -8.24
N GLU A 111 24.20 4.90 -8.05
CA GLU A 111 23.79 5.39 -6.73
C GLU A 111 22.87 4.34 -6.08
N MET A 112 23.27 3.82 -4.92
CA MET A 112 22.40 2.95 -4.10
C MET A 112 21.51 3.83 -3.24
N THR A 113 20.20 3.62 -3.34
CA THR A 113 19.21 4.35 -2.54
C THR A 113 18.34 3.36 -1.76
N GLY A 114 18.26 3.52 -0.45
CA GLY A 114 17.30 2.83 0.39
C GLY A 114 15.88 3.38 0.20
N TYR A 115 14.89 2.50 0.23
CA TYR A 115 13.48 2.86 0.32
C TYR A 115 12.74 1.85 1.19
N ARG A 116 11.62 2.26 1.78
CA ARG A 116 10.72 1.35 2.49
C ARG A 116 9.30 1.85 2.44
N TRP A 117 8.37 0.91 2.59
CA TRP A 117 6.95 1.23 2.72
C TRP A 117 6.62 1.47 4.18
N VAL A 118 5.86 2.53 4.45
CA VAL A 118 5.29 2.78 5.77
C VAL A 118 3.81 3.03 5.64
N LYS A 119 3.10 2.79 6.74
CA LYS A 119 1.68 3.08 6.85
C LYS A 119 1.48 4.05 8.00
N MET A 120 0.79 5.13 7.71
CA MET A 120 0.48 6.16 8.69
C MET A 120 -1.02 6.27 8.88
N ILE A 121 -1.42 6.51 10.12
CA ILE A 121 -2.79 6.77 10.53
C ILE A 121 -2.87 8.15 11.18
N ASP A 122 -4.00 8.81 11.02
CA ASP A 122 -4.35 10.04 11.72
C ASP A 122 -5.71 9.88 12.41
N SER A 123 -6.11 10.92 13.14
CA SER A 123 -7.40 10.93 13.84
C SER A 123 -8.62 11.11 12.92
N SER A 124 -8.41 11.37 11.63
CA SER A 124 -9.47 11.82 10.71
C SER A 124 -10.20 10.67 10.01
N SER A 125 -9.60 9.49 9.92
CA SER A 125 -10.08 8.41 9.08
C SER A 125 -9.75 7.02 9.61
N LEU A 126 -10.54 6.03 9.22
CA LEU A 126 -10.26 4.60 9.44
C LEU A 126 -9.33 3.99 8.37
N HIS A 127 -8.75 4.82 7.51
CA HIS A 127 -7.82 4.35 6.47
C HIS A 127 -6.38 4.64 6.83
N GLU A 128 -5.48 3.80 6.31
CA GLU A 128 -4.04 4.00 6.39
C GLU A 128 -3.56 4.73 5.13
N LEU A 129 -2.79 5.80 5.32
CA LEU A 129 -2.01 6.40 4.26
C LEU A 129 -0.75 5.57 4.03
N VAL A 130 -0.64 4.97 2.84
CA VAL A 130 0.54 4.22 2.44
C VAL A 130 1.55 5.17 1.82
N ILE A 131 2.78 5.16 2.33
CA ILE A 131 3.85 6.07 1.90
C ILE A 131 5.10 5.28 1.53
N ARG A 132 5.64 5.57 0.35
CA ARG A 132 6.98 5.14 -0.06
C ARG A 132 8.00 6.16 0.43
N LEU A 133 8.69 5.82 1.51
CA LEU A 133 9.82 6.60 2.01
C LEU A 133 11.09 6.21 1.29
N SER A 134 11.94 7.19 1.08
CA SER A 134 13.28 7.05 0.52
C SER A 134 14.27 7.61 1.53
N GLU A 135 15.44 6.99 1.63
CA GLU A 135 16.45 7.32 2.64
C GLU A 135 16.96 8.78 2.53
N TYR A 136 17.14 9.27 1.30
CA TYR A 136 17.57 10.63 0.94
C TYR A 136 18.60 11.25 1.93
N SER A 137 18.40 12.49 2.35
CA SER A 137 19.33 13.27 3.16
C SER A 137 19.24 13.00 4.66
N GLN A 138 18.33 12.12 5.11
CA GLN A 138 18.11 11.83 6.53
C GLN A 138 18.22 10.33 6.85
N PRO A 139 19.35 9.67 6.53
CA PRO A 139 19.50 8.22 6.68
C PRO A 139 19.33 7.74 8.12
N ALA A 140 19.86 8.47 9.10
CA ALA A 140 19.74 8.09 10.51
C ALA A 140 18.26 8.09 10.97
N VAL A 141 17.49 9.10 10.56
CA VAL A 141 16.05 9.19 10.87
C VAL A 141 15.29 8.07 10.15
N PHE A 142 15.59 7.84 8.86
CA PHE A 142 14.98 6.79 8.06
C PHE A 142 15.18 5.39 8.66
N GLN A 143 16.38 5.10 9.16
CA GLN A 143 16.74 3.81 9.75
C GLN A 143 16.11 3.59 11.14
N SER A 144 15.93 4.66 11.92
CA SER A 144 15.37 4.58 13.28
C SER A 144 13.84 4.62 13.34
N LEU A 145 13.15 4.72 12.21
CA LEU A 145 11.68 4.77 12.17
C LEU A 145 11.06 3.47 12.69
N GLU A 146 10.17 3.60 13.67
CA GLU A 146 9.44 2.49 14.28
C GLU A 146 7.93 2.73 14.34
N ALA A 147 7.15 1.64 14.36
CA ALA A 147 5.72 1.71 14.56
C ALA A 147 5.40 2.33 15.94
N GLY A 148 4.43 3.24 15.95
CA GLY A 148 4.09 4.09 17.08
C GLY A 148 4.79 5.45 17.06
N ASN A 149 5.85 5.65 16.28
CA ASN A 149 6.44 6.97 16.11
C ASN A 149 5.44 7.97 15.50
N ILE A 150 5.50 9.22 15.97
CA ILE A 150 4.80 10.34 15.35
C ILE A 150 5.74 10.88 14.29
N LEU A 151 5.28 10.93 13.05
CA LEU A 151 6.08 11.36 11.91
C LEU A 151 5.38 12.53 11.21
N MET A 152 6.13 13.59 10.96
CA MET A 152 5.75 14.68 10.07
C MET A 152 6.63 14.59 8.83
N ILE A 153 6.00 14.55 7.66
CA ILE A 153 6.68 14.55 6.37
C ILE A 153 6.18 15.73 5.57
N THR A 154 7.13 16.52 5.08
CA THR A 154 6.83 17.67 4.22
C THR A 154 7.05 17.31 2.75
N LYS A 155 6.37 18.03 1.86
CA LYS A 155 6.52 17.95 0.40
C LYS A 155 6.35 16.53 -0.15
N LEU A 156 5.40 15.78 0.39
CA LEU A 156 4.96 14.51 -0.18
C LEU A 156 4.29 14.75 -1.53
N GLN A 157 4.44 13.80 -2.44
CA GLN A 157 3.75 13.77 -3.72
C GLN A 157 2.76 12.63 -3.73
N TRP A 158 1.58 12.88 -4.28
CA TRP A 158 0.61 11.83 -4.54
C TRP A 158 1.06 11.03 -5.76
N LYS A 159 0.86 9.71 -5.73
CA LYS A 159 1.08 8.82 -6.86
C LYS A 159 -0.17 7.99 -7.07
N MET A 160 -0.71 8.08 -8.29
CA MET A 160 -1.76 7.19 -8.77
C MET A 160 -1.15 6.30 -9.84
N LEU A 161 -1.28 4.99 -9.67
CA LEU A 161 -0.87 4.06 -10.71
C LEU A 161 -1.82 4.15 -11.92
N PRO A 162 -1.33 3.83 -13.13
CA PRO A 162 -2.13 3.86 -14.35
C PRO A 162 -3.40 3.03 -14.18
N ASP A 163 -4.49 3.54 -14.74
CA ASP A 163 -5.77 2.86 -14.75
C ASP A 163 -5.77 1.77 -15.82
N ALA A 164 -6.35 0.63 -15.49
CA ALA A 164 -6.61 -0.44 -16.44
C ALA A 164 -8.09 -0.52 -16.85
N GLY A 165 -8.95 0.35 -16.31
CA GLY A 165 -10.39 0.40 -16.61
C GLY A 165 -11.05 1.73 -16.29
N SER A 166 -12.38 1.84 -16.41
CA SER A 166 -13.15 3.07 -16.20
C SER A 166 -13.63 3.25 -14.74
N GLY A 167 -12.82 2.86 -13.75
CA GLY A 167 -13.27 2.68 -12.36
C GLY A 167 -12.57 3.57 -11.33
N ASP A 168 -13.32 3.96 -10.30
CA ASP A 168 -12.91 4.71 -9.08
C ASP A 168 -11.81 4.01 -8.22
N GLU A 169 -11.21 2.90 -8.67
CA GLU A 169 -10.43 1.94 -7.85
C GLU A 169 -8.93 1.91 -8.15
N ARG A 170 -8.33 3.04 -8.54
CA ARG A 170 -6.89 3.12 -8.79
C ARG A 170 -6.08 2.89 -7.52
N ILE A 171 -4.92 2.24 -7.65
CA ILE A 171 -3.93 2.13 -6.57
C ILE A 171 -3.28 3.50 -6.36
N GLN A 172 -3.33 4.00 -5.12
CA GLN A 172 -2.83 5.31 -4.73
C GLN A 172 -1.90 5.20 -3.52
N TYR A 173 -0.82 5.97 -3.54
CA TYR A 173 0.09 6.08 -2.40
C TYR A 173 0.79 7.43 -2.43
N ALA A 174 1.40 7.83 -1.31
CA ALA A 174 2.25 8.99 -1.26
C ALA A 174 3.72 8.60 -1.43
N THR A 175 4.53 9.46 -2.02
CA THR A 175 5.98 9.26 -2.10
C THR A 175 6.72 10.54 -1.73
N MET A 176 7.91 10.36 -1.19
CA MET A 176 8.80 11.50 -0.92
C MET A 176 9.29 12.15 -2.21
N SER A 177 9.40 13.47 -2.18
CA SER A 177 10.12 14.23 -3.18
C SER A 177 11.57 14.46 -2.76
N GLU A 178 12.39 15.02 -3.66
CA GLU A 178 13.77 15.41 -3.35
C GLU A 178 13.85 16.55 -2.31
N PHE A 179 12.72 17.23 -2.04
CA PHE A 179 12.60 18.30 -1.05
C PHE A 179 11.96 17.84 0.26
N SER A 180 11.58 16.57 0.36
CA SER A 180 10.88 16.06 1.54
C SER A 180 11.78 16.06 2.76
N VAL A 181 11.24 16.55 3.88
CA VAL A 181 11.89 16.51 5.19
C VAL A 181 11.04 15.72 6.16
N LEU A 182 11.66 14.76 6.85
CA LEU A 182 11.10 13.97 7.94
C LEU A 182 11.43 14.60 9.30
N ARG A 183 10.44 14.64 10.19
CA ARG A 183 10.59 14.96 11.61
C ARG A 183 9.86 13.92 12.44
N VAL A 184 10.50 13.44 13.50
CA VAL A 184 10.01 12.31 14.29
C VAL A 184 9.89 12.69 15.77
N ASN A 185 8.80 12.28 16.41
CA ASN A 185 8.54 12.42 17.84
C ASN A 185 8.78 13.86 18.34
N GLU A 186 9.79 14.07 19.19
CA GLU A 186 10.11 15.36 19.79
C GLU A 186 10.39 16.45 18.74
N ALA A 187 10.94 16.09 17.59
CA ALA A 187 11.18 17.03 16.49
C ALA A 187 9.89 17.55 15.82
N VAL A 188 8.73 16.96 16.13
CA VAL A 188 7.40 17.43 15.72
C VAL A 188 6.83 18.44 16.72
N MET A 189 7.26 18.42 17.98
CA MET A 189 6.74 19.28 19.06
C MET A 189 6.80 20.78 18.76
N PRO A 190 7.82 21.33 18.05
CA PRO A 190 7.82 22.74 17.66
C PRO A 190 6.62 23.16 16.80
N PHE A 191 5.89 22.20 16.22
CA PHE A 191 4.72 22.40 15.39
C PHE A 191 3.40 22.22 16.15
N HIS A 192 3.42 22.15 17.49
CA HIS A 192 2.22 22.03 18.33
C HIS A 192 1.19 23.14 18.17
N SER A 193 1.61 24.31 17.66
CA SER A 193 0.69 25.40 17.33
C SER A 193 -0.19 25.08 16.11
N ILE A 194 0.11 24.01 15.37
CA ILE A 194 -0.70 23.51 14.27
C ILE A 194 -1.62 22.42 14.84
N ASP A 195 -2.93 22.58 14.65
CA ASP A 195 -3.95 21.73 15.24
C ASP A 195 -3.79 20.26 14.82
N GLU A 196 -3.47 20.01 13.55
CA GLU A 196 -3.22 18.65 13.05
C GLU A 196 -2.07 17.96 13.79
N CYS A 197 -0.99 18.70 14.09
CA CYS A 197 0.14 18.16 14.86
C CYS A 197 -0.26 17.87 16.30
N ASN A 198 -0.95 18.79 16.96
CA ASN A 198 -1.39 18.62 18.34
C ASN A 198 -2.36 17.44 18.49
N LEU A 199 -3.36 17.34 17.60
CA LEU A 199 -4.32 16.25 17.57
C LEU A 199 -3.64 14.89 17.32
N ASN A 200 -2.69 14.83 16.39
CA ASN A 200 -1.97 13.59 16.12
C ASN A 200 -1.04 13.17 17.26
N ILE A 201 -0.47 14.11 18.02
CA ILE A 201 0.32 13.79 19.21
C ILE A 201 -0.56 13.21 20.32
N TYR A 202 -1.73 13.80 20.58
CA TYR A 202 -2.70 13.25 21.52
C TYR A 202 -3.17 11.86 21.09
N PHE A 203 -3.54 11.71 19.82
CA PHE A 203 -3.99 10.45 19.22
C PHE A 203 -2.90 9.36 19.27
N ALA A 204 -1.64 9.70 19.01
CA ALA A 204 -0.53 8.76 19.12
C ALA A 204 -0.35 8.22 20.53
N ASN A 205 -0.47 9.08 21.53
CA ASN A 205 -0.38 8.69 22.93
C ASN A 205 -1.52 7.74 23.32
N ASP A 206 -2.72 7.94 22.78
CA ASP A 206 -3.84 7.02 22.96
C ASP A 206 -3.57 5.67 22.31
N ILE A 207 -3.12 5.66 21.04
CA ILE A 207 -2.75 4.43 20.33
C ILE A 207 -1.68 3.65 21.08
N ARG A 208 -0.62 4.32 21.56
CA ARG A 208 0.51 3.68 22.24
C ARG A 208 0.10 2.97 23.53
N LYS A 209 -0.87 3.49 24.27
CA LYS A 209 -1.39 2.85 25.50
C LYS A 209 -2.05 1.51 25.23
N ASP A 210 -2.63 1.36 24.04
CA ASP A 210 -3.53 0.27 23.68
C ASP A 210 -2.94 -0.70 22.65
N ALA A 211 -1.77 -0.38 22.08
CA ALA A 211 -1.18 -1.13 20.99
C ALA A 211 -0.13 -2.14 21.48
N VAL A 212 -0.19 -3.35 20.92
CA VAL A 212 0.88 -4.35 21.04
C VAL A 212 1.90 -4.12 19.94
N TYR A 213 3.10 -3.70 20.35
CA TYR A 213 4.25 -3.49 19.50
C TYR A 213 4.90 -4.82 19.13
N VAL A 214 5.15 -5.02 17.85
CA VAL A 214 5.92 -6.15 17.33
C VAL A 214 7.00 -5.59 16.43
N SER A 215 8.26 -5.85 16.76
CA SER A 215 9.41 -5.49 15.94
C SER A 215 10.17 -6.73 15.49
N ARG A 216 10.92 -6.55 14.39
CA ARG A 216 11.90 -7.50 13.87
C ARG A 216 13.17 -6.72 13.60
N GLU A 217 14.10 -6.76 14.55
CA GLU A 217 15.34 -5.99 14.49
C GLU A 217 16.17 -6.31 13.23
N VAL A 218 16.23 -7.59 12.84
CA VAL A 218 17.00 -8.05 11.68
C VAL A 218 16.55 -7.41 10.37
N THR A 219 15.24 -7.21 10.18
CA THR A 219 14.68 -6.65 8.94
C THR A 219 14.34 -5.15 9.05
N GLY A 220 14.43 -4.59 10.26
CA GLY A 220 13.99 -3.22 10.57
C GLY A 220 12.47 -3.04 10.49
N GLU A 221 11.71 -4.13 10.51
CA GLU A 221 10.24 -4.09 10.44
C GLU A 221 9.64 -3.88 11.82
N SER A 222 8.55 -3.12 11.88
CA SER A 222 7.75 -3.01 13.10
C SER A 222 6.29 -2.71 12.79
N LYS A 223 5.38 -3.13 13.67
CA LYS A 223 3.94 -2.94 13.51
C LYS A 223 3.18 -2.94 14.82
N LEU A 224 2.00 -2.31 14.79
CA LEU A 224 1.04 -2.30 15.90
C LEU A 224 -0.09 -3.30 15.64
N THR A 225 -0.22 -4.36 16.45
CA THR A 225 -0.97 -5.57 16.05
C THR A 225 -2.35 -5.80 16.68
N ALA A 226 -2.57 -5.46 17.95
CA ALA A 226 -3.70 -6.04 18.70
C ALA A 226 -5.09 -5.43 18.42
N LYS A 227 -5.18 -4.11 18.19
CA LYS A 227 -6.46 -3.39 17.95
C LYS A 227 -6.49 -2.64 16.62
N LEU A 228 -5.33 -2.14 16.16
CA LEU A 228 -5.24 -1.30 14.96
C LEU A 228 -5.45 -2.08 13.67
N GLU A 229 -4.94 -3.31 13.56
CA GLU A 229 -5.12 -4.14 12.35
C GLU A 229 -6.61 -4.41 12.03
N LYS A 230 -7.51 -4.36 13.03
CA LYS A 230 -8.96 -4.51 12.82
C LYS A 230 -9.67 -3.19 12.54
N LYS A 231 -9.06 -2.05 12.87
CA LYS A 231 -9.67 -0.72 12.77
C LYS A 231 -9.21 0.05 11.53
N TYR A 232 -7.92 -0.04 11.19
CA TYR A 232 -7.30 0.76 10.13
C TYR A 232 -6.79 -0.11 8.99
N HIS A 233 -7.14 0.26 7.76
CA HIS A 233 -6.87 -0.54 6.57
C HIS A 233 -6.37 0.37 5.43
N PRO A 234 -5.44 -0.09 4.57
CA PRO A 234 -5.07 0.65 3.36
C PRO A 234 -6.29 0.96 2.51
N ARG A 235 -6.26 1.99 1.66
CA ARG A 235 -7.37 2.25 0.73
C ARG A 235 -7.36 1.30 -0.47
N ASN A 236 -6.17 0.92 -0.93
CA ASN A 236 -5.99 0.23 -2.20
C ASN A 236 -6.55 -1.19 -2.11
N ARG A 237 -7.50 -1.51 -2.99
CA ARG A 237 -7.93 -2.89 -3.21
C ARG A 237 -6.89 -3.60 -4.06
N LEU A 238 -6.80 -4.92 -3.86
CA LEU A 238 -6.00 -5.77 -4.71
C LEU A 238 -6.78 -5.98 -6.01
N PRO A 239 -6.25 -5.62 -7.21
CA PRO A 239 -6.89 -5.96 -8.47
C PRO A 239 -7.01 -7.49 -8.57
N THR A 240 -8.20 -7.97 -8.93
CA THR A 240 -8.48 -9.41 -9.04
C THR A 240 -8.38 -9.92 -10.47
N ASP A 241 -8.47 -9.03 -11.46
CA ASP A 241 -8.25 -9.34 -12.86
C ASP A 241 -6.74 -9.33 -13.19
N VAL A 242 -6.30 -10.33 -13.95
CA VAL A 242 -4.89 -10.54 -14.28
C VAL A 242 -4.33 -9.42 -15.15
N ASP A 243 -5.08 -8.96 -16.15
CA ASP A 243 -4.61 -7.93 -17.07
C ASP A 243 -4.67 -6.54 -16.42
N GLU A 244 -5.70 -6.30 -15.60
CA GLU A 244 -5.79 -5.13 -14.73
C GLU A 244 -4.58 -5.05 -13.79
N PHE A 245 -4.22 -6.17 -13.15
CA PHE A 245 -3.08 -6.25 -12.24
C PHE A 245 -1.75 -5.98 -12.97
N LYS A 246 -1.54 -6.61 -14.13
CA LYS A 246 -0.33 -6.37 -14.95
C LYS A 246 -0.21 -4.90 -15.34
N GLN A 247 -1.30 -4.27 -15.77
CA GLN A 247 -1.30 -2.88 -16.19
C GLN A 247 -1.08 -1.92 -15.02
N ALA A 248 -1.77 -2.13 -13.89
CA ALA A 248 -1.65 -1.29 -12.69
C ALA A 248 -0.20 -1.24 -12.17
N PHE A 249 0.49 -2.37 -12.16
CA PHE A 249 1.88 -2.47 -11.68
C PHE A 249 2.93 -2.40 -12.79
N GLY A 250 2.54 -2.34 -14.06
CA GLY A 250 3.44 -2.36 -15.21
C GLY A 250 4.28 -3.64 -15.31
N LEU A 251 3.68 -4.79 -14.98
CA LEU A 251 4.40 -6.07 -14.88
C LEU A 251 4.64 -6.69 -16.24
N LYS A 252 5.90 -7.07 -16.47
CA LYS A 252 6.27 -8.02 -17.52
C LYS A 252 6.02 -9.43 -17.00
N VAL A 253 5.33 -10.25 -17.79
CA VAL A 253 5.22 -11.69 -17.53
C VAL A 253 6.51 -12.35 -18.01
N CYS A 254 7.16 -13.08 -17.11
CA CYS A 254 8.42 -13.76 -17.34
C CYS A 254 8.20 -15.27 -17.43
N SER A 255 8.97 -15.93 -18.29
CA SER A 255 9.13 -17.38 -18.27
C SER A 255 10.11 -17.81 -17.17
N PHE A 256 10.21 -19.10 -16.88
CA PHE A 256 11.18 -19.66 -15.95
C PHE A 256 12.61 -19.29 -16.35
N SER A 257 12.94 -19.39 -17.64
CA SER A 257 14.25 -18.98 -18.17
C SER A 257 14.52 -17.49 -17.97
N ASP A 258 13.49 -16.64 -18.09
CA ASP A 258 13.63 -15.21 -17.78
C ASP A 258 13.88 -14.99 -16.28
N LEU A 259 13.20 -15.73 -15.40
CA LEU A 259 13.36 -15.63 -13.94
C LEU A 259 14.75 -16.10 -13.48
N GLU A 260 15.26 -17.21 -14.06
CA GLU A 260 16.64 -17.67 -13.85
C GLU A 260 17.66 -16.63 -14.33
N ALA A 261 17.46 -16.07 -15.53
CA ALA A 261 18.32 -15.03 -16.06
C ALA A 261 18.32 -13.77 -15.18
N LEU A 262 17.15 -13.37 -14.67
CA LEU A 262 17.04 -12.26 -13.72
C LEU A 262 17.82 -12.54 -12.44
N LEU A 263 17.74 -13.76 -11.90
CA LEU A 263 18.45 -14.14 -10.68
C LEU A 263 19.98 -14.10 -10.88
N LEU A 264 20.47 -14.55 -12.04
CA LEU A 264 21.89 -14.53 -12.40
C LEU A 264 22.43 -13.11 -12.65
N GLN A 265 21.61 -12.26 -13.28
CA GLN A 265 22.01 -10.89 -13.63
C GLN A 265 21.77 -9.90 -12.47
N MET A 266 21.12 -10.33 -11.39
CA MET A 266 20.76 -9.44 -10.30
C MET A 266 22.00 -8.95 -9.55
N GLU A 267 22.19 -7.64 -9.56
CA GLU A 267 23.22 -6.98 -8.77
C GLU A 267 22.83 -6.96 -7.28
N ALA A 268 23.79 -6.65 -6.39
CA ALA A 268 23.65 -6.86 -4.95
C ALA A 268 22.46 -6.17 -4.25
N TYR A 269 21.75 -5.25 -4.90
CA TYR A 269 20.66 -4.46 -4.31
C TYR A 269 19.61 -4.07 -5.34
N GLU A 270 19.42 -4.90 -6.35
CA GLU A 270 18.39 -4.66 -7.36
C GLU A 270 17.05 -5.26 -6.89
N TYR A 271 15.96 -4.52 -7.13
CA TYR A 271 14.60 -4.94 -6.86
C TYR A 271 13.88 -5.09 -8.19
N GLN A 272 13.25 -6.23 -8.41
CA GLN A 272 12.46 -6.54 -9.59
C GLN A 272 11.05 -7.00 -9.17
N HIS A 273 10.03 -6.53 -9.89
CA HIS A 273 8.64 -6.95 -9.70
C HIS A 273 8.11 -7.40 -11.06
N VAL A 274 7.76 -8.68 -11.16
CA VAL A 274 7.38 -9.35 -12.41
C VAL A 274 6.16 -10.24 -12.19
N GLY A 275 5.49 -10.60 -13.28
CA GLY A 275 4.46 -11.63 -13.27
C GLY A 275 5.04 -12.97 -13.70
N PHE A 276 4.49 -14.06 -13.19
CA PHE A 276 4.78 -15.43 -13.61
C PHE A 276 3.47 -16.20 -13.76
N VAL A 277 3.33 -17.05 -14.78
CA VAL A 277 2.16 -17.91 -14.96
C VAL A 277 2.60 -19.36 -14.83
N GLY A 278 1.99 -20.10 -13.92
CA GLY A 278 2.37 -21.48 -13.67
C GLY A 278 1.44 -22.17 -12.69
N GLN A 279 1.90 -23.27 -12.10
CA GLN A 279 1.14 -24.07 -11.14
C GLN A 279 1.89 -24.19 -9.82
N VAL A 280 1.17 -24.51 -8.75
CA VAL A 280 1.77 -24.82 -7.45
C VAL A 280 2.15 -26.30 -7.45
N SER A 281 3.42 -26.62 -7.21
CA SER A 281 3.92 -28.00 -7.13
C SER A 281 4.01 -28.52 -5.71
N ALA A 282 4.34 -27.66 -4.74
CA ALA A 282 4.43 -28.02 -3.32
C ALA A 282 4.27 -26.80 -2.40
N ILE A 283 3.92 -27.06 -1.14
CA ILE A 283 3.84 -26.04 -0.09
C ILE A 283 4.59 -26.53 1.15
N SER A 284 5.54 -25.74 1.63
CA SER A 284 6.30 -26.07 2.83
C SER A 284 6.33 -24.93 3.84
N ASN A 285 6.59 -25.27 5.10
CA ASN A 285 6.87 -24.28 6.13
C ASN A 285 8.38 -24.14 6.28
N ASP A 286 8.86 -22.92 6.06
CA ASP A 286 10.21 -22.55 6.42
C ASP A 286 10.22 -22.03 7.87
N ASN A 287 10.89 -22.79 8.72
CA ASN A 287 11.15 -22.42 10.11
C ASN A 287 12.48 -21.68 10.27
N ASP A 288 13.23 -21.39 9.19
CA ASP A 288 14.51 -20.72 9.32
C ASP A 288 14.36 -19.31 9.89
N SER A 289 14.93 -19.14 11.08
CA SER A 289 14.95 -17.87 11.82
C SER A 289 15.74 -16.77 11.09
N ARG A 290 16.61 -17.15 10.14
CA ARG A 290 17.45 -16.23 9.34
C ARG A 290 16.64 -15.38 8.35
N ASN A 291 15.44 -15.81 7.95
CA ASN A 291 14.59 -15.13 6.96
C ASN A 291 13.48 -14.26 7.60
N GLY A 292 13.58 -13.97 8.91
CA GLY A 292 12.61 -13.12 9.60
C GLY A 292 11.36 -13.85 10.10
N GLY A 293 11.51 -15.10 10.54
CA GLY A 293 10.47 -15.90 11.20
C GLY A 293 9.70 -16.83 10.27
N PRO A 294 8.69 -17.57 10.78
CA PRO A 294 8.03 -18.65 10.04
C PRO A 294 7.46 -18.10 8.74
N SER A 295 7.85 -18.69 7.62
CA SER A 295 7.40 -18.30 6.28
C SER A 295 6.83 -19.52 5.57
N VAL A 296 5.75 -19.32 4.81
CA VAL A 296 5.21 -20.37 3.94
C VAL A 296 5.95 -20.24 2.62
N LEU A 297 6.54 -21.33 2.14
CA LEU A 297 7.18 -21.40 0.84
C LEU A 297 6.24 -22.10 -0.14
N LEU A 298 6.17 -21.58 -1.37
CA LEU A 298 5.55 -22.25 -2.49
C LEU A 298 6.63 -22.67 -3.46
N GLU A 299 6.53 -23.90 -3.95
CA GLU A 299 7.25 -24.32 -5.15
C GLU A 299 6.33 -24.14 -6.35
N LEU A 300 6.82 -23.41 -7.34
CA LEU A 300 6.10 -23.09 -8.56
C LEU A 300 6.76 -23.76 -9.75
N ASN A 301 5.97 -24.25 -10.69
CA ASN A 301 6.47 -24.77 -11.96
C ASN A 301 5.72 -24.14 -13.13
N GLU A 302 6.32 -24.18 -14.32
CA GLU A 302 5.59 -23.88 -15.54
C GLU A 302 4.83 -25.12 -16.00
N SER A 303 3.60 -24.94 -16.49
CA SER A 303 2.73 -26.04 -16.93
C SER A 303 3.37 -26.87 -18.07
N LYS A 304 4.29 -26.26 -18.83
CA LYS A 304 5.04 -26.91 -19.92
C LYS A 304 6.42 -27.46 -19.50
N ASN A 305 6.90 -27.11 -18.31
CA ASN A 305 8.23 -27.46 -17.82
C ASN A 305 8.15 -27.82 -16.32
N ILE A 306 7.65 -29.03 -16.05
CA ILE A 306 7.33 -29.51 -14.69
C ILE A 306 8.60 -29.84 -13.90
N ASP A 307 9.70 -30.13 -14.59
CA ASP A 307 10.98 -30.52 -13.98
C ASP A 307 11.72 -29.35 -13.33
N GLN A 308 11.35 -28.11 -13.68
CA GLN A 308 11.92 -26.89 -13.11
C GLN A 308 10.99 -26.32 -12.04
N THR A 309 11.53 -26.10 -10.84
CA THR A 309 10.78 -25.52 -9.71
C THR A 309 11.43 -24.25 -9.20
N LEU A 310 10.58 -23.26 -8.90
CA LEU A 310 10.95 -22.00 -8.30
C LEU A 310 10.37 -21.92 -6.90
N THR A 311 11.24 -21.87 -5.88
CA THR A 311 10.81 -21.65 -4.50
C THR A 311 10.60 -20.17 -4.23
N VAL A 312 9.41 -19.80 -3.78
CA VAL A 312 9.03 -18.42 -3.46
C VAL A 312 8.44 -18.32 -2.05
N ALA A 313 8.78 -17.26 -1.32
CA ALA A 313 8.25 -17.02 0.02
C ALA A 313 6.95 -16.19 -0.03
N VAL A 314 5.91 -16.68 0.65
CA VAL A 314 4.61 -16.00 0.77
C VAL A 314 4.76 -14.74 1.63
N THR A 315 4.37 -13.59 1.07
CA THR A 315 4.40 -12.30 1.76
C THR A 315 3.11 -11.53 1.52
N ILE A 316 2.73 -10.66 2.46
CA ILE A 316 1.58 -9.75 2.27
C ILE A 316 2.17 -8.40 1.89
N ASN A 317 1.81 -7.87 0.71
CA ASN A 317 2.26 -6.55 0.32
C ASN A 317 1.61 -5.48 1.20
N GLU A 318 2.39 -4.46 1.55
CA GLU A 318 1.93 -3.35 2.35
C GLU A 318 1.06 -2.36 1.55
N LEU A 319 1.12 -2.39 0.22
CA LEU A 319 0.41 -1.46 -0.65
C LEU A 319 -1.12 -1.61 -0.62
N TYR A 320 -1.63 -2.83 -0.46
CA TYR A 320 -3.05 -3.13 -0.61
C TYR A 320 -3.68 -3.74 0.64
N GLN A 321 -5.01 -3.65 0.69
CA GLN A 321 -5.82 -4.29 1.71
C GLN A 321 -5.59 -5.80 1.69
N LYS A 322 -5.47 -6.39 2.87
CA LYS A 322 -5.53 -7.85 3.03
C LYS A 322 -6.89 -8.32 2.52
N PRO A 323 -6.95 -9.31 1.61
CA PRO A 323 -8.21 -9.88 1.19
C PRO A 323 -9.07 -10.32 2.38
N ALA A 324 -10.37 -10.02 2.29
CA ALA A 324 -11.32 -10.30 3.34
C ALA A 324 -11.64 -11.79 3.39
N ILE A 325 -11.07 -12.50 4.37
CA ILE A 325 -11.41 -13.90 4.61
C ILE A 325 -12.69 -14.00 5.45
N LYS A 326 -13.63 -14.86 5.02
CA LYS A 326 -14.87 -15.18 5.75
C LYS A 326 -14.58 -15.57 7.21
N GLY A 327 -15.44 -15.11 8.11
CA GLY A 327 -15.26 -15.33 9.56
C GLY A 327 -15.23 -16.82 9.95
N SER A 328 -15.96 -17.67 9.23
CA SER A 328 -15.92 -19.12 9.38
C SER A 328 -14.52 -19.65 9.07
N VAL A 329 -13.95 -19.33 7.91
CA VAL A 329 -12.61 -19.76 7.49
C VAL A 329 -11.54 -19.31 8.49
N LYS A 330 -11.62 -18.07 8.99
CA LYS A 330 -10.67 -17.56 10.01
C LYS A 330 -10.64 -18.37 11.31
N ARG A 331 -11.75 -19.01 11.69
CA ARG A 331 -11.84 -19.79 12.94
C ARG A 331 -11.26 -21.18 12.80
N VAL A 332 -11.10 -21.68 11.57
CA VAL A 332 -10.70 -23.07 11.32
C VAL A 332 -9.33 -23.19 10.67
N ALA A 333 -8.90 -22.18 9.91
CA ALA A 333 -7.57 -22.19 9.30
C ALA A 333 -6.48 -21.90 10.36
N PRO A 334 -5.41 -22.73 10.41
CA PRO A 334 -4.23 -22.43 11.21
C PRO A 334 -3.59 -21.08 10.84
N PRO A 335 -2.85 -20.42 11.76
CA PRO A 335 -2.21 -19.13 11.49
C PRO A 335 -1.28 -19.12 10.27
N GLU A 336 -0.61 -20.24 9.98
CA GLU A 336 0.28 -20.40 8.84
C GLU A 336 -0.51 -20.38 7.53
N SER A 337 -1.59 -21.16 7.46
CA SER A 337 -2.51 -21.23 6.32
C SER A 337 -3.19 -19.90 6.02
N LEU A 338 -3.51 -19.11 7.05
CA LEU A 338 -4.13 -17.79 6.87
C LEU A 338 -3.27 -16.82 6.06
N ARG A 339 -1.95 -16.98 6.01
CA ARG A 339 -1.09 -16.12 5.17
C ARG A 339 -1.28 -16.44 3.70
N LEU A 340 -1.30 -17.72 3.36
CA LEU A 340 -1.51 -18.17 1.98
C LEU A 340 -2.93 -17.89 1.50
N LEU A 341 -3.95 -18.16 2.34
CA LEU A 341 -5.35 -17.88 2.01
C LEU A 341 -5.62 -16.39 1.74
N ARG A 342 -4.78 -15.48 2.27
CA ARG A 342 -4.86 -14.04 1.99
C ARG A 342 -4.25 -13.66 0.64
N LEU A 343 -3.54 -14.55 -0.04
CA LEU A 343 -3.01 -14.29 -1.38
C LEU A 343 -3.88 -14.89 -2.48
N LEU A 344 -4.71 -15.88 -2.14
CA LEU A 344 -5.57 -16.58 -3.07
C LEU A 344 -6.83 -15.76 -3.42
N PRO A 345 -7.39 -15.94 -4.63
CA PRO A 345 -8.67 -15.36 -5.01
C PRO A 345 -9.79 -15.85 -4.08
N ALA A 346 -10.77 -14.98 -3.82
CA ALA A 346 -11.90 -15.31 -2.94
C ALA A 346 -12.69 -16.54 -3.44
N GLU A 347 -12.86 -16.66 -4.76
CA GLU A 347 -13.53 -17.79 -5.40
C GLU A 347 -12.81 -19.12 -5.14
N VAL A 348 -11.48 -19.12 -5.22
CA VAL A 348 -10.66 -20.31 -4.93
C VAL A 348 -10.76 -20.70 -3.47
N VAL A 349 -10.74 -19.73 -2.55
CA VAL A 349 -10.89 -19.98 -1.10
C VAL A 349 -12.28 -20.51 -0.78
N ASP A 350 -13.32 -19.99 -1.46
CA ASP A 350 -14.69 -20.45 -1.31
C ASP A 350 -14.86 -21.89 -1.82
N ASP A 351 -14.32 -22.22 -3.00
CA ASP A 351 -14.33 -23.58 -3.52
C ASP A 351 -13.58 -24.56 -2.60
N MET A 352 -12.42 -24.15 -2.05
CA MET A 352 -11.69 -24.94 -1.06
C MET A 352 -12.55 -25.24 0.17
N TYR A 353 -13.30 -24.24 0.64
CA TYR A 353 -14.19 -24.41 1.79
C TYR A 353 -15.36 -25.34 1.48
N VAL A 354 -15.92 -25.30 0.27
CA VAL A 354 -16.98 -26.23 -0.16
C VAL A 354 -16.43 -27.66 -0.20
N LYS A 355 -15.30 -27.90 -0.87
CA LYS A 355 -14.70 -29.24 -0.95
C LYS A 355 -14.33 -29.82 0.43
N ALA A 356 -13.79 -28.99 1.32
CA ALA A 356 -13.48 -29.42 2.69
C ALA A 356 -14.72 -29.92 3.47
N ASN A 357 -15.92 -29.43 3.12
CA ASN A 357 -17.17 -29.90 3.71
C ASN A 357 -17.77 -31.13 3.00
N GLU A 358 -17.51 -31.31 1.70
CA GLU A 358 -17.97 -32.47 0.92
C GLU A 358 -17.18 -33.74 1.23
N ASP A 359 -15.87 -33.63 1.47
CA ASP A 359 -14.98 -34.75 1.81
C ASP A 359 -15.22 -35.33 3.23
N ARG A 360 -16.32 -34.95 3.90
CA ARG A 360 -16.64 -35.41 5.26
C ARG A 360 -17.31 -36.80 5.26
N PRO A 361 -16.79 -37.76 6.04
CA PRO A 361 -17.57 -38.95 6.40
C PRO A 361 -18.79 -38.55 7.24
N ALA A 362 -19.98 -39.07 6.90
CA ALA A 362 -21.26 -38.71 7.52
C ALA A 362 -21.31 -38.86 9.07
N TRP A 363 -20.38 -39.59 9.67
CA TRP A 363 -20.34 -39.86 11.12
C TRP A 363 -19.40 -38.93 11.91
N SER A 364 -18.63 -38.05 11.26
CA SER A 364 -17.65 -37.16 11.92
C SER A 364 -18.21 -35.79 12.35
N MET A 365 -19.54 -35.59 12.34
CA MET A 365 -20.18 -34.31 12.70
C MET A 365 -19.89 -33.81 14.13
N ARG A 366 -19.26 -34.60 15.00
CA ARG A 366 -19.02 -34.26 16.42
C ARG A 366 -17.60 -33.82 16.80
N SER A 367 -16.60 -33.90 15.92
CA SER A 367 -15.24 -33.40 16.25
C SER A 367 -14.65 -32.57 15.11
N ALA A 368 -14.03 -31.45 15.52
CA ALA A 368 -13.21 -30.49 14.77
C ALA A 368 -13.56 -30.27 13.29
N ASN A 369 -14.06 -29.09 12.96
CA ASN A 369 -14.10 -28.58 11.59
C ASN A 369 -12.79 -28.93 10.85
N PRO A 370 -12.83 -29.60 9.67
CA PRO A 370 -11.62 -29.82 8.89
C PRO A 370 -11.03 -28.45 8.57
N GLY A 371 -9.89 -28.15 9.16
CA GLY A 371 -9.20 -26.90 8.90
C GLY A 371 -8.71 -26.88 7.47
N LEU A 372 -8.70 -25.69 6.88
CA LEU A 372 -7.88 -25.41 5.70
C LEU A 372 -6.41 -25.43 6.14
N SER A 373 -5.90 -26.62 6.48
CA SER A 373 -4.49 -26.84 6.80
C SER A 373 -3.64 -26.60 5.55
N LEU A 374 -2.34 -26.36 5.72
CA LEU A 374 -1.44 -26.21 4.56
C LEU A 374 -1.46 -27.46 3.67
N SER A 375 -1.48 -28.66 4.26
CA SER A 375 -1.57 -29.92 3.51
C SER A 375 -2.86 -30.05 2.68
N PHE A 376 -4.00 -29.58 3.20
CA PHE A 376 -5.24 -29.56 2.44
C PHE A 376 -5.17 -28.56 1.29
N ILE A 377 -4.68 -27.35 1.55
CA ILE A 377 -4.54 -26.29 0.54
C ILE A 377 -3.59 -26.75 -0.57
N GLU A 378 -2.47 -27.36 -0.21
CA GLU A 378 -1.50 -27.95 -1.12
C GLU A 378 -2.15 -29.01 -2.02
N ALA A 379 -2.80 -30.02 -1.42
CA ALA A 379 -3.48 -31.07 -2.18
C ALA A 379 -4.55 -30.50 -3.11
N TYR A 380 -5.32 -29.49 -2.67
CA TYR A 380 -6.32 -28.83 -3.51
C TYR A 380 -5.68 -28.13 -4.70
N LEU A 381 -4.65 -27.30 -4.46
CA LEU A 381 -4.01 -26.49 -5.50
C LEU A 381 -3.31 -27.39 -6.53
N ILE A 382 -2.59 -28.42 -6.09
CA ILE A 382 -1.93 -29.39 -6.97
C ILE A 382 -2.96 -30.19 -7.79
N ASN A 383 -4.00 -30.73 -7.15
CA ASN A 383 -5.01 -31.53 -7.85
C ASN A 383 -5.82 -30.71 -8.85
N SER A 384 -5.94 -29.39 -8.65
CA SER A 384 -6.67 -28.53 -9.57
C SER A 384 -6.03 -28.47 -10.97
N LYS A 385 -4.71 -28.67 -11.08
CA LYS A 385 -3.90 -28.46 -12.30
C LYS A 385 -4.23 -27.13 -13.01
N ARG A 386 -4.71 -26.13 -12.25
CA ARG A 386 -5.07 -24.82 -12.76
C ARG A 386 -3.81 -23.97 -12.83
N ASP A 387 -3.73 -23.19 -13.90
CA ASP A 387 -2.72 -22.14 -14.00
C ASP A 387 -3.14 -20.95 -13.15
N TYR A 388 -2.17 -20.37 -12.47
CA TYR A 388 -2.31 -19.15 -11.69
C TYR A 388 -1.31 -18.12 -12.18
N PHE A 389 -1.71 -16.86 -12.11
CA PHE A 389 -0.79 -15.74 -12.22
C PHE A 389 -0.24 -15.41 -10.83
N PHE A 390 1.08 -15.42 -10.71
CA PHE A 390 1.82 -15.08 -9.50
C PHE A 390 2.49 -13.71 -9.67
N SER A 391 2.21 -12.80 -8.74
CA SER A 391 2.95 -11.55 -8.60
C SER A 391 4.21 -11.82 -7.80
N LEU A 392 5.37 -11.73 -8.46
CA LEU A 392 6.66 -12.09 -7.91
C LEU A 392 7.56 -10.87 -7.70
N GLN A 393 8.10 -10.75 -6.49
CA GLN A 393 9.10 -9.74 -6.13
C GLN A 393 10.44 -10.41 -5.87
N LEU A 394 11.47 -10.01 -6.60
CA LEU A 394 12.85 -10.39 -6.35
C LEU A 394 13.60 -9.24 -5.72
N TYR A 395 14.32 -9.51 -4.65
CA TYR A 395 15.27 -8.56 -4.09
C TYR A 395 16.39 -9.28 -3.35
N ARG A 396 17.52 -8.60 -3.22
CA ARG A 396 18.59 -8.98 -2.30
C ARG A 396 18.43 -8.21 -0.98
N ASP A 397 18.39 -8.93 0.14
CA ASP A 397 18.24 -8.32 1.45
C ASP A 397 19.55 -7.65 1.94
N GLY A 398 19.50 -7.04 3.13
CA GLY A 398 20.63 -6.34 3.72
C GLY A 398 21.83 -7.24 4.10
N ILE A 399 21.64 -8.57 4.13
CA ILE A 399 22.65 -9.58 4.48
C ILE A 399 23.17 -10.29 3.21
N GLY A 400 22.57 -10.02 2.05
CA GLY A 400 23.00 -10.55 0.74
C GLY A 400 22.18 -11.75 0.26
N CYS A 401 21.13 -12.16 0.96
CA CYS A 401 20.26 -13.26 0.55
C CYS A 401 19.34 -12.80 -0.58
N VAL A 402 19.27 -13.59 -1.65
CA VAL A 402 18.38 -13.38 -2.79
C VAL A 402 17.16 -14.26 -2.59
N THR A 403 15.96 -13.65 -2.56
CA THR A 403 14.73 -14.40 -2.34
C THR A 403 13.62 -13.89 -3.23
N TRP A 404 12.96 -14.82 -3.91
CA TRP A 404 11.69 -14.57 -4.57
C TRP A 404 10.58 -14.55 -3.53
N LYS A 405 9.73 -13.53 -3.59
CA LYS A 405 8.51 -13.44 -2.78
C LYS A 405 7.29 -13.39 -3.67
N VAL A 406 6.23 -14.05 -3.24
CA VAL A 406 4.90 -13.94 -3.87
C VAL A 406 3.99 -13.12 -2.98
N ASP A 407 3.34 -12.12 -3.55
CA ASP A 407 2.49 -11.19 -2.82
C ASP A 407 1.03 -11.12 -3.30
N ALA A 408 0.72 -11.75 -4.44
CA ALA A 408 -0.63 -11.98 -4.93
C ALA A 408 -0.67 -13.22 -5.84
N ILE A 409 -1.77 -13.96 -5.77
CA ILE A 409 -2.08 -15.10 -6.65
C ILE A 409 -3.44 -14.84 -7.28
N LEU A 410 -3.51 -14.85 -8.60
CA LEU A 410 -4.73 -14.62 -9.37
C LEU A 410 -5.06 -15.88 -10.17
N ALA A 411 -6.34 -16.23 -10.24
CA ALA A 411 -6.79 -17.34 -11.08
C ALA A 411 -6.67 -16.93 -12.55
N MET A 412 -6.08 -17.80 -13.37
CA MET A 412 -6.16 -17.62 -14.83
C MET A 412 -7.55 -18.04 -15.33
N PRO A 413 -8.12 -17.31 -16.31
CA PRO A 413 -9.42 -17.63 -16.90
C PRO A 413 -9.43 -18.93 -17.72
#